data_AF-A0A7S3T0I4-F1
#
_entry.id   AF-A0A7S3T0I4-F1
#
_cell.length_a   1.000
_cell.length_b   1.000
_cell.length_c   1.000
_cell.angle_alpha   90.00
_cell.angle_beta   90.00
_cell.angle_gamma   90.00
#
_symmetry.space_group_name_H-M   'P 1'
#
loop_
_entity.id
_entity.type
_entity.pdbx_description
1 polymer ?
#
loop_
_entity_poly.entity_id
_entity_poly.type
_entity_poly.pdbx_seq_one_letter_code
_entity_poly.pdbx_strand_id
1 'polypeptide(L)'
;TTPQGVDFNLDEFSLSEAAKVSAQTVAGSWGGKDTDKISDIGSDFWSNLGKEAGSAFTEEDRELLRLVFNPHLSDRRLEEERFVVPDTSSSHVSKLRNLVK
;
A
#
# COMPACT_ATOMS: atom_id res chain seq x y z
N THR A 1 -16.77 -31.96 -5.59
CA THR A 1 -16.32 -30.56 -5.77
C THR A 1 -15.56 -30.48 -7.07
N THR A 2 -16.02 -29.69 -8.02
CA THR A 2 -15.38 -29.55 -9.33
C THR A 2 -14.27 -28.51 -9.21
N PRO A 3 -13.00 -28.83 -9.50
CA PRO A 3 -11.94 -27.82 -9.46
C PRO A 3 -12.19 -26.79 -10.56
N GLN A 4 -12.39 -25.52 -10.18
CA GLN A 4 -12.39 -24.41 -11.12
C GLN A 4 -10.93 -24.04 -11.39
N GLY A 5 -10.40 -24.44 -12.53
CA GLY A 5 -9.10 -23.99 -12.99
C GLY A 5 -9.16 -22.50 -13.35
N VAL A 6 -8.15 -21.74 -12.92
CA VAL A 6 -7.98 -20.33 -13.31
C VAL A 6 -7.08 -20.32 -14.54
N ASP A 7 -7.51 -19.66 -15.62
CA ASP A 7 -6.66 -19.46 -16.78
C ASP A 7 -5.60 -18.39 -16.46
N PHE A 8 -4.32 -18.76 -16.61
CA PHE A 8 -3.16 -17.90 -16.37
C PHE A 8 -2.50 -17.47 -17.69
N ASN A 9 -3.29 -17.25 -18.74
CA ASN A 9 -2.78 -16.65 -19.98
C ASN A 9 -2.26 -15.23 -19.72
N LEU A 10 -0.94 -15.09 -19.61
CA LEU A 10 -0.24 -13.83 -19.36
C LEU A 10 -0.08 -12.96 -20.62
N ASP A 11 -0.35 -13.51 -21.80
CA ASP A 11 -0.26 -12.78 -23.07
C ASP A 11 -1.31 -11.67 -23.20
N GLU A 12 -2.40 -11.74 -22.43
CA GLU A 12 -3.42 -10.69 -22.34
C GLU A 12 -3.06 -9.58 -21.34
N PHE A 13 -2.04 -9.78 -20.50
CA PHE A 13 -1.64 -8.83 -19.48
C PHE A 13 -0.57 -7.87 -20.01
N SER A 14 -1.00 -6.74 -20.57
CA SER A 14 -0.09 -5.70 -21.07
C SER A 14 0.21 -4.64 -19.99
N LEU A 15 1.50 -4.46 -19.68
CA LEU A 15 2.03 -3.38 -18.85
C LEU A 15 2.40 -2.12 -19.65
N SER A 16 2.13 -2.09 -20.96
CA SER A 16 2.57 -1.01 -21.85
C SER A 16 1.84 0.32 -21.61
N GLU A 17 0.65 0.28 -21.01
CA GLU A 17 -0.14 1.47 -20.72
C GLU A 17 -0.16 1.74 -19.21
N ALA A 18 0.54 2.78 -18.78
CA ALA A 18 0.36 3.33 -17.45
C ALA A 18 -1.07 3.87 -17.33
N ALA A 19 -1.93 3.16 -16.62
CA ALA A 19 -3.25 3.65 -16.29
C ALA A 19 -3.11 4.94 -15.47
N LYS A 20 -3.37 6.09 -16.09
CA LYS A 20 -3.46 7.37 -15.39
C LYS A 20 -4.66 7.30 -14.45
N VAL A 21 -4.40 7.02 -13.18
CA VAL A 21 -5.40 7.07 -12.12
C VAL A 21 -5.95 8.49 -12.10
N SER A 22 -7.26 8.63 -12.34
CA SER A 22 -8.00 9.89 -12.22
C SER A 22 -7.61 10.56 -10.90
N ALA A 23 -7.35 11.88 -10.89
CA ALA A 23 -6.98 12.63 -9.70
C ALA A 23 -8.00 12.42 -8.56
N GLN A 24 -7.77 11.40 -7.74
CA GLN A 24 -8.51 11.16 -6.52
C GLN A 24 -7.86 11.96 -5.41
N THR A 25 -8.67 12.50 -4.51
CA THR A 25 -8.19 13.21 -3.34
C THR A 25 -7.27 12.28 -2.54
N VAL A 26 -6.02 12.68 -2.35
CA VAL A 26 -5.07 11.96 -1.50
C VAL A 26 -5.59 12.01 -0.07
N ALA A 27 -5.83 10.83 0.51
CA ALA A 27 -6.38 10.69 1.86
C ALA A 27 -5.40 10.02 2.84
N GLY A 28 -4.42 9.26 2.33
CA GLY A 28 -3.39 8.63 3.15
C GLY A 28 -2.15 9.50 3.30
N SER A 29 -1.68 9.66 4.54
CA SER A 29 -0.45 10.42 4.86
C SER A 29 0.85 9.74 4.42
N TRP A 30 0.78 8.45 4.03
CA TRP A 30 1.92 7.69 3.48
C TRP A 30 2.14 7.94 1.98
N GLY A 31 1.30 8.76 1.35
CA GLY A 31 1.50 9.23 -0.03
C GLY A 31 2.30 10.53 -0.05
N GLY A 32 3.46 10.51 -0.68
CA GLY A 32 4.28 11.72 -0.83
C GLY A 32 3.47 12.87 -1.43
N LYS A 33 3.45 14.03 -0.76
CA LYS A 33 2.86 15.27 -1.30
C LYS A 33 3.66 15.84 -2.48
N ASP A 34 4.94 15.52 -2.52
CA ASP A 34 5.85 15.84 -3.61
C ASP A 34 6.34 14.52 -4.19
N THR A 35 6.19 14.35 -5.50
CA THR A 35 6.65 13.17 -6.27
C THR A 35 8.16 12.89 -6.15
N ASP A 36 8.91 13.74 -5.45
CA ASP A 36 10.37 13.71 -5.32
C ASP A 36 10.86 13.23 -3.95
N LYS A 37 9.99 12.91 -2.99
CA LYS A 37 10.42 12.50 -1.64
C LYS A 37 9.90 11.11 -1.25
N ILE A 38 10.66 10.10 -1.66
CA ILE A 38 11.19 9.04 -0.77
C ILE A 38 10.10 8.36 0.12
N SER A 39 8.89 8.22 -0.39
CA SER A 39 7.81 7.44 0.27
C SER A 39 7.41 6.22 -0.55
N ASP A 40 7.88 6.14 -1.80
CA ASP A 40 7.71 4.99 -2.69
C ASP A 40 8.73 3.87 -2.42
N ILE A 41 9.70 4.10 -1.53
CA ILE A 41 10.68 3.08 -1.13
C ILE A 41 10.07 2.23 -0.01
N GLY A 42 9.83 0.96 -0.28
CA GLY A 42 9.19 0.05 0.66
C GLY A 42 9.90 -0.08 2.02
N SER A 43 11.24 0.00 2.05
CA SER A 43 12.01 -0.05 3.31
C SER A 43 11.74 1.17 4.22
N ASP A 44 11.55 2.36 3.65
CA ASP A 44 11.19 3.55 4.40
C ASP A 44 9.76 3.48 4.93
N PHE A 45 8.84 2.89 4.16
CA PHE A 45 7.48 2.62 4.63
C PHE A 45 7.50 1.73 5.90
N TRP A 46 8.21 0.60 5.86
CA TRP A 46 8.33 -0.30 7.01
C TRP A 46 9.01 0.37 8.21
N SER A 47 10.01 1.21 7.95
CA SER A 47 10.71 1.97 8.98
C SER A 47 9.79 2.98 9.66
N ASN A 48 8.94 3.70 8.90
CA ASN A 48 7.96 4.64 9.45
C ASN A 48 6.83 3.94 10.20
N LEU A 49 6.43 2.74 9.77
CA LEU A 49 5.41 1.95 10.44
C LEU A 49 5.85 1.44 11.82
N GLY A 50 7.15 1.10 11.96
CA GLY A 50 7.73 0.61 13.22
C GLY A 50 8.11 1.68 14.24
N LYS A 51 8.14 2.97 13.86
CA LYS A 51 8.50 4.07 14.76
C LYS A 51 7.30 4.47 15.64
N GLU A 52 7.54 4.67 16.93
CA GLU A 52 6.58 5.26 17.88
C GLU A 52 6.64 6.80 17.90
N ALA A 53 7.81 7.39 17.60
CA ALA A 53 8.00 8.84 17.52
C ALA A 53 8.82 9.21 16.28
N GLY A 54 8.48 10.34 15.63
CA GLY A 54 9.17 10.81 14.43
C GLY A 54 8.85 10.03 13.15
N SER A 55 7.70 9.35 13.11
CA SER A 55 7.14 8.80 11.87
C SER A 55 6.63 9.93 10.97
N ALA A 56 6.74 9.74 9.65
CA ALA A 56 6.12 10.64 8.67
C ALA A 56 4.59 10.45 8.58
N PHE A 57 4.06 9.35 9.11
CA PHE A 57 2.63 9.04 9.10
C PHE A 57 1.90 9.75 10.23
N THR A 58 0.64 10.14 9.99
CA THR A 58 -0.22 10.53 11.12
C THR A 58 -0.51 9.33 12.00
N GLU A 59 -0.87 9.57 13.26
CA GLU A 59 -1.09 8.49 14.21
C GLU A 59 -2.25 7.57 13.77
N GLU A 60 -3.32 8.15 13.25
CA GLU A 60 -4.50 7.42 12.79
C GLU A 60 -4.18 6.51 11.59
N ASP A 61 -3.37 7.01 10.66
CA ASP A 61 -2.96 6.26 9.48
C ASP A 61 -1.92 5.20 9.85
N ARG A 62 -1.03 5.49 10.80
CA ARG A 62 -0.08 4.51 11.34
C ARG A 62 -0.81 3.34 11.99
N GLU A 63 -1.83 3.62 12.81
CA GLU A 63 -2.65 2.59 13.45
C GLU A 63 -3.39 1.75 12.40
N LEU A 64 -4.04 2.39 11.42
CA LEU A 64 -4.67 1.71 10.28
C LEU A 64 -3.69 0.79 9.55
N LEU A 65 -2.50 1.29 9.21
CA LEU A 65 -1.49 0.53 8.50
C LEU A 65 -0.91 -0.61 9.35
N ARG A 66 -0.84 -0.48 10.69
CA ARG A 66 -0.42 -1.59 11.56
C ARG A 66 -1.47 -2.69 11.63
N LEU A 67 -2.75 -2.35 11.51
CA LEU A 67 -3.83 -3.34 11.41
C LEU A 67 -3.79 -4.08 10.07
N VAL A 68 -3.55 -3.37 8.97
CA VAL A 68 -3.47 -3.96 7.62
C VAL A 68 -2.16 -4.76 7.43
N PHE A 69 -1.03 -4.19 7.85
CA PHE A 69 0.30 -4.77 7.72
C PHE A 69 0.87 -5.12 9.09
N ASN A 70 0.28 -6.11 9.74
CA ASN A 70 0.69 -6.54 11.06
C ASN A 70 2.21 -6.86 11.10
N PRO A 71 3.00 -6.21 11.98
CA PRO A 71 4.46 -6.36 12.03
C PRO A 71 4.97 -7.79 12.24
N HIS A 72 4.13 -8.69 12.75
CA HIS A 72 4.47 -10.07 13.07
C HIS A 72 3.85 -11.10 12.10
N LEU A 73 2.85 -10.70 11.30
CA LEU A 73 2.14 -11.61 10.39
C LEU A 73 2.32 -11.26 8.91
N SER A 74 2.75 -10.02 8.61
CA SER A 74 2.95 -9.56 7.25
C SER A 74 4.29 -10.05 6.70
N ASP A 75 4.23 -11.02 5.78
CA ASP A 75 5.36 -11.52 5.00
C ASP A 75 5.91 -10.48 4.02
N ARG A 76 5.05 -9.57 3.55
CA ARG A 76 5.41 -8.46 2.65
C ARG A 76 6.53 -7.56 3.18
N ARG A 77 6.78 -7.56 4.50
CA ARG A 77 7.93 -6.86 5.09
C ARG A 77 9.27 -7.38 4.57
N LEU A 78 9.35 -8.67 4.24
CA LEU A 78 10.55 -9.31 3.69
C LEU A 78 10.83 -8.91 2.24
N GLU A 79 9.88 -8.24 1.56
CA GLU A 79 10.10 -7.69 0.22
C GLU A 79 11.02 -6.46 0.24
N GLU A 80 11.18 -5.79 1.40
CA GLU A 80 12.03 -4.61 1.61
C GLU A 80 11.78 -3.52 0.55
N GLU A 81 12.76 -3.20 -0.28
CA GLU A 81 12.67 -2.19 -1.34
C GLU A 81 11.77 -2.62 -2.50
N ARG A 82 11.50 -3.92 -2.67
CA ARG A 82 10.57 -4.42 -3.69
C ARG A 82 9.10 -4.26 -3.28
N PHE A 83 8.84 -3.93 -2.01
CA PHE A 83 7.50 -3.67 -1.54
C PHE A 83 6.96 -2.39 -2.18
N VAL A 84 5.83 -2.52 -2.88
CA VAL A 84 5.08 -1.38 -3.39
C VAL A 84 4.07 -0.94 -2.34
N VAL A 85 4.16 0.34 -1.96
CA VAL A 85 3.27 0.96 -0.98
C VAL A 85 1.81 0.97 -1.44
N PRO A 86 0.85 0.86 -0.51
CA PRO A 86 -0.57 0.87 -0.85
C PRO A 86 -1.02 2.22 -1.39
N ASP A 87 -2.00 2.21 -2.30
CA ASP A 87 -2.61 3.41 -2.87
C ASP A 87 -3.17 4.33 -1.77
N THR A 88 -2.96 5.64 -1.94
CA THR A 88 -3.33 6.69 -0.98
C THR A 88 -4.63 7.40 -1.36
N SER A 89 -5.26 6.97 -2.45
CA SER A 89 -6.53 7.49 -2.93
C SER A 89 -7.64 7.33 -1.89
N SER A 90 -8.52 8.33 -1.78
CA SER A 90 -9.63 8.32 -0.82
C SER A 90 -10.52 7.09 -0.94
N SER A 91 -10.73 6.57 -2.16
CA SER A 91 -11.48 5.34 -2.39
C SER A 91 -10.79 4.13 -1.76
N HIS A 92 -9.46 3.99 -1.97
CA HIS A 92 -8.69 2.88 -1.41
C HIS A 92 -8.61 2.95 0.11
N VAL A 93 -8.28 4.13 0.66
CA VAL A 93 -8.18 4.34 2.12
C VAL A 93 -9.51 4.06 2.81
N SER A 94 -10.63 4.45 2.22
CA SER A 94 -11.97 4.14 2.76
C SER A 94 -12.24 2.64 2.81
N LYS A 95 -11.78 1.88 1.81
CA LYS A 95 -11.90 0.41 1.80
C LYS A 95 -11.05 -0.22 2.89
N LEU A 96 -9.80 0.22 3.07
CA LEU A 96 -8.93 -0.27 4.15
C LEU A 96 -9.56 -0.01 5.52
N ARG A 97 -10.09 1.20 5.75
CA ARG A 97 -10.78 1.55 7.01
C ARG A 97 -12.02 0.71 7.28
N ASN A 98 -12.68 0.20 6.25
CA ASN A 98 -13.82 -0.71 6.42
C ASN A 98 -13.40 -2.16 6.60
N LEU A 99 -12.22 -2.55 6.10
CA LEU A 99 -11.69 -3.91 6.22
C LEU A 99 -11.25 -4.25 7.65
N VAL A 100 -10.70 -3.27 8.38
CA VAL A 100 -10.14 -3.47 9.73
C VAL A 100 -11.15 -3.21 10.86
N LYS A 101 -12.44 -3.08 10.53
CA LYS A 101 -13.55 -2.91 11.49
C LYS A 101 -14.13 -4.23 11.95
#